data_AF-A0A9D6RY09-F1
#
_entry.id   AF-A0A9D6RY09-F1
#
_cell.length_a   1.000
_cell.length_b   1.000
_cell.length_c   1.000
_cell.angle_alpha   90.00
_cell.angle_beta   90.00
_cell.angle_gamma   90.00
#
_symmetry.space_group_name_H-M   'P 1'
#
loop_
_entity.id
_entity.type
_entity.pdbx_description
1 polymer ?
#
loop_
_entity_poly.entity_id
_entity_poly.type
_entity_poly.pdbx_seq_one_letter_code
_entity_poly.pdbx_strand_id
1 'polypeptide(L)'
;MNTQDLTLNIAVNLGRISRFAMEGKKERVGQFLQETEGYLKQLENSSKSERFKSTLEHFKNKFYQLKNNVRLNSEWAEDMLTWANILQHRAKLA
;
A
#
# COMPACT_ATOMS: atom_id res chain seq x y z
N MET A 1 -2.92 16.22 -4.72
CA MET A 1 -2.77 15.63 -3.37
C MET A 1 -1.33 15.79 -2.95
N ASN A 2 -1.08 16.06 -1.68
CA ASN A 2 0.29 16.10 -1.17
C ASN A 2 0.82 14.67 -0.90
N THR A 3 2.10 14.55 -0.56
CA THR A 3 2.78 13.27 -0.31
C THR A 3 2.17 12.51 0.88
N GLN A 4 1.75 13.23 1.92
CA GLN A 4 1.07 12.67 3.08
C GLN A 4 -0.29 12.06 2.70
N ASP A 5 -1.12 12.77 1.95
CA ASP A 5 -2.43 12.30 1.48
C ASP A 5 -2.30 11.05 0.60
N LEU A 6 -1.32 11.06 -0.32
CA LEU A 6 -1.02 9.91 -1.17
C LEU A 6 -0.64 8.68 -0.34
N THR A 7 0.20 8.87 0.67
CA THR A 7 0.62 7.80 1.59
C THR A 7 -0.56 7.26 2.39
N LEU A 8 -1.44 8.13 2.89
CA LEU A 8 -2.64 7.72 3.62
C LEU A 8 -3.63 6.97 2.73
N ASN A 9 -3.83 7.40 1.49
CA ASN A 9 -4.71 6.71 0.53
C ASN A 9 -4.20 5.31 0.21
N ILE A 10 -2.87 5.15 0.03
CA ILE A 10 -2.25 3.84 -0.10
C ILE A 10 -2.52 3.00 1.15
N ALA A 11 -2.26 3.52 2.35
CA ALA A 11 -2.48 2.80 3.60
C ALA A 11 -3.93 2.31 3.76
N VAL A 12 -4.91 3.17 3.46
CA VAL A 12 -6.34 2.81 3.48
C VAL A 12 -6.64 1.70 2.49
N ASN A 13 -6.09 1.76 1.28
CA ASN A 13 -6.31 0.73 0.28
C ASN A 13 -5.68 -0.61 0.68
N LEU A 14 -4.49 -0.61 1.28
CA LEU A 14 -3.88 -1.83 1.81
C LEU A 14 -4.73 -2.48 2.91
N GLY A 15 -5.30 -1.67 3.82
CA GLY A 15 -6.24 -2.18 4.83
C GLY A 15 -7.50 -2.80 4.22
N ARG A 16 -8.06 -2.18 3.16
CA ARG A 16 -9.18 -2.75 2.40
C ARG A 16 -8.80 -4.04 1.68
N ILE A 17 -7.63 -4.08 1.06
CA ILE A 17 -7.10 -5.27 0.38
C ILE A 17 -6.97 -6.43 1.37
N SER A 18 -6.39 -6.19 2.54
CA SER A 18 -6.26 -7.20 3.59
C SER A 18 -7.62 -7.79 3.96
N ARG A 19 -8.60 -6.94 4.27
CA ARG A 19 -9.97 -7.37 4.59
C ARG A 19 -10.59 -8.17 3.45
N PHE A 20 -10.51 -7.68 2.21
CA PHE A 20 -11.15 -8.34 1.07
C PHE A 20 -10.46 -9.65 0.67
N ALA A 21 -9.14 -9.78 0.91
CA ALA A 21 -8.45 -11.04 0.74
C ALA A 21 -8.96 -12.09 1.72
N MET A 22 -9.18 -11.71 2.99
CA MET A 22 -9.79 -12.60 3.99
C MET A 22 -11.24 -12.97 3.66
N GLU A 23 -11.98 -12.08 3.02
CA GLU A 23 -13.35 -12.35 2.54
C GLU A 23 -13.39 -13.10 1.18
N GLY A 24 -12.24 -13.42 0.58
CA GLY A 24 -12.16 -14.09 -0.72
C GLY A 24 -12.61 -13.23 -1.93
N LYS A 25 -12.76 -11.91 -1.75
CA LYS A 25 -13.30 -10.98 -2.76
C LYS A 25 -12.24 -10.56 -3.78
N LYS A 26 -11.87 -11.48 -4.68
CA LYS A 26 -10.79 -11.30 -5.67
C LYS A 26 -10.92 -10.04 -6.54
N GLU A 27 -12.12 -9.72 -7.03
CA GLU A 27 -12.36 -8.54 -7.87
C GLU A 27 -12.06 -7.24 -7.12
N ARG A 28 -12.49 -7.15 -5.85
CA ARG A 28 -12.20 -6.00 -5.00
C ARG A 28 -10.71 -5.88 -4.70
N VAL A 29 -10.03 -7.00 -4.42
CA VAL A 29 -8.58 -7.01 -4.25
C VAL A 29 -7.89 -6.47 -5.52
N GLY A 30 -8.30 -6.93 -6.70
CA GLY A 30 -7.76 -6.45 -7.98
C GLY A 30 -7.97 -4.94 -8.19
N GLN A 31 -9.19 -4.45 -7.94
CA GLN A 31 -9.51 -3.03 -8.01
C GLN A 31 -8.58 -2.19 -7.12
N PHE A 32 -8.49 -2.52 -5.83
CA PHE A 32 -7.69 -1.74 -4.89
C PHE A 32 -6.18 -1.87 -5.13
N LEU A 33 -5.69 -2.99 -5.69
CA LEU A 33 -4.30 -3.11 -6.14
C LEU A 33 -3.98 -2.13 -7.27
N GLN A 34 -4.88 -1.99 -8.25
CA GLN A 34 -4.70 -1.03 -9.35
C GLN A 34 -4.74 0.42 -8.85
N GLU A 35 -5.70 0.75 -7.98
CA GLU A 35 -5.77 2.08 -7.36
C GLU A 35 -4.51 2.40 -6.55
N THR A 36 -4.04 1.43 -5.75
CA THR A 36 -2.82 1.58 -4.93
C THR A 36 -1.59 1.83 -5.80
N GLU A 37 -1.44 1.12 -6.91
CA GLU A 37 -0.35 1.37 -7.85
C GLU A 37 -0.44 2.77 -8.49
N GLY A 38 -1.66 3.23 -8.80
CA GLY A 38 -1.89 4.59 -9.29
C GLY A 38 -1.42 5.66 -8.30
N TYR A 39 -1.75 5.50 -7.02
CA TYR A 39 -1.25 6.38 -5.96
C TYR A 39 0.26 6.26 -5.75
N LEU A 40 0.81 5.05 -5.83
CA LEU A 40 2.25 4.82 -5.70
C LEU A 40 3.04 5.55 -6.80
N LYS A 41 2.59 5.49 -8.05
CA LYS A 41 3.23 6.22 -9.16
C LYS A 41 3.17 7.74 -8.97
N GLN A 42 2.06 8.27 -8.45
CA GLN A 42 1.97 9.69 -8.10
C GLN A 42 2.91 10.03 -6.94
N LEU A 43 2.96 9.17 -5.93
CA LEU A 43 3.83 9.31 -4.77
C LEU A 43 5.30 9.28 -5.16
N GLU A 44 5.72 8.47 -6.14
CA GLU A 44 7.10 8.44 -6.64
C GLU A 44 7.53 9.76 -7.30
N ASN A 45 6.60 10.50 -7.89
CA ASN A 45 6.89 11.76 -8.57
C ASN A 45 6.75 13.00 -7.67
N SER A 46 6.25 12.87 -6.45
CA SER A 46 6.08 14.00 -5.52
C SER A 46 7.39 14.39 -4.80
N SER A 47 7.45 15.61 -4.24
CA SER A 47 8.53 15.96 -3.30
C SER A 47 8.31 15.24 -1.97
N LYS A 48 9.33 14.58 -1.43
CA LYS A 48 9.24 13.76 -0.20
C LYS A 48 10.42 14.02 0.70
N SER A 49 10.21 13.91 2.01
CA SER A 49 11.30 14.06 2.97
C SER A 49 12.33 12.93 2.86
N GLU A 50 13.59 13.22 3.20
CA GLU A 50 14.67 12.22 3.23
C GLU A 50 14.35 11.05 4.18
N ARG A 51 13.64 11.34 5.29
CA ARG A 51 13.25 10.33 6.28
C ARG A 51 12.19 9.36 5.76
N PHE A 52 11.43 9.75 4.74
CA PHE A 52 10.38 8.93 4.16
C PHE A 52 10.85 8.09 2.96
N LYS A 53 11.89 8.53 2.24
CA LYS A 53 12.41 7.82 1.05
C LYS A 53 12.70 6.35 1.31
N SER A 54 13.37 6.02 2.43
CA SER A 54 13.68 4.62 2.77
C SER A 54 12.42 3.80 3.04
N THR A 55 11.38 4.40 3.65
CA THR A 55 10.10 3.72 3.85
C THR A 55 9.41 3.45 2.52
N LEU A 56 9.42 4.43 1.62
CA LEU A 56 8.81 4.28 0.30
C LEU A 56 9.49 3.19 -0.53
N GLU A 57 10.83 3.14 -0.56
CA GLU A 57 11.55 2.11 -1.31
C GLU A 57 11.27 0.70 -0.80
N HIS A 58 11.29 0.49 0.52
CA HIS A 58 10.94 -0.81 1.09
C HIS A 58 9.47 -1.19 0.80
N PHE A 59 8.55 -0.23 0.95
CA PHE A 59 7.14 -0.45 0.65
C PHE A 59 6.96 -0.85 -0.82
N LYS A 60 7.55 -0.09 -1.74
CA LYS A 60 7.46 -0.33 -3.18
C LYS A 60 7.87 -1.75 -3.55
N ASN A 61 9.03 -2.19 -3.05
CA ASN A 61 9.53 -3.53 -3.29
C ASN A 61 8.57 -4.60 -2.77
N LYS A 62 8.08 -4.47 -1.53
CA LYS A 62 7.13 -5.44 -0.97
C LYS A 62 5.78 -5.40 -1.70
N PHE A 63 5.27 -4.22 -2.04
CA PHE A 63 4.01 -4.07 -2.76
C PHE A 63 4.04 -4.81 -4.11
N TYR A 64 5.10 -4.63 -4.91
CA TYR A 64 5.22 -5.34 -6.17
C TYR A 64 5.40 -6.85 -5.99
N GLN A 65 6.12 -7.31 -4.96
CA GLN A 65 6.20 -8.74 -4.62
C GLN A 65 4.80 -9.32 -4.32
N LEU A 66 4.01 -8.63 -3.49
CA LEU A 66 2.67 -9.07 -3.10
C LEU A 66 1.67 -8.99 -4.26
N LYS A 67 1.72 -7.92 -5.05
CA LYS A 67 0.86 -7.70 -6.22
C LYS A 67 1.09 -8.75 -7.30
N ASN A 68 2.34 -9.16 -7.53
CA ASN A 68 2.68 -10.15 -8.57
C ASN A 68 2.39 -11.60 -8.14
N ASN A 69 2.11 -11.82 -6.85
CA ASN A 69 1.80 -13.13 -6.28
C ASN A 69 0.63 -13.00 -5.30
N VAL A 70 -0.55 -12.62 -5.83
CA VAL A 70 -1.76 -12.45 -5.02
C VAL A 70 -2.18 -13.77 -4.42
N ARG A 71 -2.23 -13.82 -3.08
CA ARG A 71 -2.76 -14.95 -2.33
C ARG A 71 -3.93 -14.45 -1.48
N LEU A 72 -5.07 -15.10 -1.57
CA LEU A 72 -6.27 -14.74 -0.80
C LEU A 72 -6.29 -15.54 0.51
N ASN A 73 -5.18 -15.47 1.26
CA ASN A 73 -4.99 -16.19 2.52
C ASN A 73 -4.55 -15.21 3.62
N SER A 74 -4.55 -15.70 4.87
CA SER A 74 -4.23 -14.88 6.05
C SER A 74 -2.84 -14.30 6.02
N GLU A 75 -1.83 -15.06 5.61
CA GLU A 75 -0.44 -14.61 5.55
C GLU A 75 -0.27 -13.41 4.62
N TRP A 76 -0.83 -13.48 3.41
CA TRP A 76 -0.74 -12.38 2.44
C TRP A 76 -1.60 -11.18 2.85
N ALA A 77 -2.76 -11.44 3.46
CA ALA A 77 -3.62 -10.38 3.98
C ALA A 77 -2.96 -9.64 5.17
N GLU A 78 -2.25 -10.36 6.02
CA GLU A 78 -1.50 -9.80 7.14
C GLU A 78 -0.35 -8.93 6.64
N ASP A 79 0.42 -9.40 5.65
CA ASP A 79 1.47 -8.62 5.00
C ASP A 79 0.96 -7.27 4.46
N MET A 80 -0.23 -7.26 3.82
CA MET A 80 -0.87 -6.02 3.37
C MET A 80 -1.25 -5.11 4.55
N LEU A 81 -1.80 -5.67 5.62
CA LEU A 81 -2.20 -4.91 6.81
C LEU A 81 -0.99 -4.33 7.55
N THR A 82 0.11 -5.07 7.64
CA THR A 82 1.37 -4.59 8.23
C THR A 82 1.84 -3.33 7.52
N TRP A 83 1.85 -3.33 6.19
CA TRP A 83 2.23 -2.15 5.42
C TRP A 83 1.20 -1.02 5.50
N ALA A 84 -0.09 -1.33 5.60
CA ALA A 84 -1.12 -0.32 5.87
C ALA A 84 -0.78 0.45 7.16
N ASN A 85 -0.49 -0.26 8.24
CA ASN A 85 -0.17 0.32 9.55
C ASN A 85 1.14 1.12 9.53
N ILE A 86 2.19 0.58 8.90
CA ILE A 86 3.48 1.27 8.75
C ILE A 86 3.27 2.59 8.00
N LEU A 87 2.60 2.56 6.84
CA LEU A 87 2.40 3.74 6.02
C LEU A 87 1.50 4.77 6.69
N GLN A 88 0.44 4.33 7.40
CA GLN A 88 -0.39 5.23 8.19
C GLN A 88 0.44 5.99 9.23
N HIS A 89 1.35 5.30 9.94
CA HIS A 89 2.23 5.95 10.91
C HIS A 89 3.27 6.87 10.25
N ARG A 90 3.81 6.46 9.10
CA ARG A 90 4.91 7.15 8.41
C ARG A 90 4.44 8.28 7.49
N ALA A 91 3.14 8.40 7.22
CA ALA A 91 2.56 9.46 6.40
C ALA A 91 2.90 10.87 6.90
N LYS A 92 3.00 11.07 8.22
CA LYS A 92 3.42 12.36 8.83
C LYS A 92 4.86 12.77 8.49
N LEU A 93 5.66 11.83 7.96
CA LEU A 93 7.03 12.07 7.54
C LEU A 93 7.12 12.27 6.02
N ALA A 94 6.03 12.07 5.28
CA ALA A 94 6.03 11.99 3.83
C ALA A 94 6.23 13.37 3.19
#